data_AF-A5I2B9-F1
#
_entry.id   AF-A5I2B9-F1
#
_cell.length_a   1.000
_cell.length_b   1.000
_cell.length_c   1.000
_cell.angle_alpha   90.00
_cell.angle_beta   90.00
_cell.angle_gamma   90.00
#
_symmetry.space_group_name_H-M   'P 1'
#
loop_
_entity.id
_entity.type
_entity.pdbx_description
1 polymer ?
#
loop_
_entity_poly.entity_id
_entity_poly.type
_entity_poly.pdbx_seq_one_letter_code
_entity_poly.pdbx_strand_id
1 'polypeptide(L)' 'MGGGRLKIEKILKIQQPGIHKQLNKNRNQNKKKSRRGKKEENLSFSDVMDLMSHDSYCRGKGGRIKQRTLGK' A
#
# COMPACT_ATOMS: atom_id res chain seq x y z
N MET A 1 -35.82 -20.45 23.28
CA MET A 1 -35.48 -20.25 21.86
C MET A 1 -34.51 -19.10 21.76
N GLY A 2 -33.26 -19.35 21.39
CA GLY A 2 -32.21 -18.32 21.38
C GLY A 2 -32.60 -17.17 20.44
N GLY A 3 -32.73 -15.97 21.02
CA GLY A 3 -32.99 -14.73 20.29
C GLY A 3 -31.80 -14.39 19.41
N GLY A 4 -31.73 -15.01 18.23
CA GLY A 4 -30.75 -14.69 17.20
C GLY A 4 -30.97 -13.24 16.77
N ARG A 5 -30.09 -12.35 17.24
CA ARG A 5 -30.06 -10.94 16.86
C ARG A 5 -30.20 -10.85 15.34
N LEU A 6 -31.34 -10.36 14.86
CA LEU A 6 -31.58 -10.19 13.43
C LEU A 6 -30.40 -9.38 12.87
N LYS A 7 -29.61 -10.01 12.00
CA LYS A 7 -28.45 -9.35 11.40
C LYS A 7 -28.97 -8.09 10.71
N ILE A 8 -28.44 -6.93 11.10
CA ILE A 8 -28.82 -5.61 10.58
C ILE A 8 -28.80 -5.58 9.04
N GLU A 9 -27.90 -6.34 8.43
CA GLU A 9 -27.84 -6.59 6.98
C GLU A 9 -29.15 -7.15 6.39
N LYS A 10 -29.78 -8.14 7.04
CA LYS A 10 -31.05 -8.72 6.58
C LYS A 10 -32.21 -7.73 6.69
N ILE A 11 -32.22 -6.94 7.76
CA ILE A 11 -33.23 -5.89 7.98
C ILE A 11 -33.09 -4.80 6.91
N LEU A 12 -31.88 -4.28 6.68
CA LEU A 12 -31.59 -3.28 5.65
C LEU A 12 -31.93 -3.79 4.24
N LYS A 13 -31.68 -5.08 3.95
CA LYS A 13 -32.03 -5.68 2.66
C LYS A 13 -33.54 -5.66 2.40
N ILE A 14 -34.35 -5.90 3.43
CA ILE A 14 -35.82 -5.96 3.33
C ILE A 14 -36.43 -4.56 3.35
N GLN A 15 -36.02 -3.73 4.32
CA GLN A 15 -36.62 -2.41 4.54
C GLN A 15 -36.10 -1.35 3.57
N GLN A 16 -34.83 -1.44 3.14
CA GLN A 16 -34.15 -0.38 2.37
C GLN A 16 -33.22 -0.97 1.29
N PRO A 17 -33.77 -1.61 0.24
CA PRO A 17 -32.99 -2.33 -0.77
C PRO A 17 -32.03 -1.42 -1.56
N GLY A 18 -32.38 -0.15 -1.75
CA GLY A 18 -31.52 0.85 -2.42
C GLY A 18 -30.23 1.11 -1.65
N ILE A 19 -30.35 1.36 -0.35
CA ILE A 19 -29.21 1.61 0.55
C ILE A 19 -28.33 0.37 0.64
N HIS A 20 -28.93 -0.82 0.78
CA HIS A 20 -28.18 -2.08 0.80
C HIS A 20 -27.35 -2.29 -0.47
N LYS A 21 -27.91 -2.00 -1.66
CA LYS A 21 -27.16 -2.08 -2.94
C LYS A 21 -26.01 -1.08 -2.99
N GLN A 22 -26.22 0.15 -2.52
CA GLN A 22 -25.18 1.19 -2.51
C GLN A 22 -24.03 0.85 -1.55
N LEU A 23 -24.33 0.38 -0.34
CA LEU A 23 -23.33 -0.06 0.63
C LEU A 23 -22.46 -1.20 0.09
N ASN A 24 -23.07 -2.18 -0.58
CA ASN A 24 -22.34 -3.30 -1.16
C ASN A 24 -21.43 -2.88 -2.33
N LYS A 25 -21.89 -1.95 -3.18
CA LYS A 25 -21.06 -1.34 -4.25
C LYS A 25 -19.84 -0.62 -3.66
N ASN A 26 -20.03 0.18 -2.62
CA ASN A 26 -18.96 0.92 -1.95
C ASN A 26 -17.92 -0.03 -1.33
N ARG A 27 -18.36 -1.14 -0.70
CA ARG A 27 -17.47 -2.16 -0.15
C ARG A 27 -16.52 -2.76 -1.20
N ASN A 28 -17.05 -3.07 -2.39
CA ASN A 28 -16.25 -3.62 -3.49
C ASN A 28 -15.24 -2.62 -4.05
N GLN A 29 -15.64 -1.35 -4.19
CA GLN A 29 -14.75 -0.28 -4.65
C GLN A 29 -13.64 0.00 -3.64
N ASN A 30 -13.96 0.04 -2.35
CA ASN A 30 -12.98 0.26 -1.28
C ASN A 30 -11.98 -0.90 -1.19
N LYS A 31 -12.41 -2.15 -1.39
CA LYS A 31 -11.50 -3.31 -1.49
C LYS A 31 -10.56 -3.22 -2.70
N LYS A 32 -11.05 -2.70 -3.84
CA LYS A 32 -10.19 -2.43 -5.02
C LYS A 32 -9.20 -1.29 -4.77
N LYS A 33 -9.59 -0.23 -4.05
CA LYS A 33 -8.69 0.87 -3.65
C LYS A 33 -7.63 0.41 -2.66
N SER A 34 -8.00 -0.41 -1.67
CA SER A 34 -7.05 -1.00 -0.71
C SER A 34 -6.01 -1.90 -1.39
N ARG A 35 -6.39 -2.65 -2.43
CA ARG A 35 -5.44 -3.43 -3.25
C ARG A 35 -4.45 -2.59 -4.04
N ARG A 36 -4.70 -1.30 -4.26
CA ARG A 36 -3.79 -0.41 -5.00
C ARG A 36 -2.65 0.16 -4.14
N GLY A 37 -2.51 -0.30 -2.90
CA GLY A 37 -1.53 0.23 -1.96
C GLY A 37 -1.93 1.62 -1.49
N LYS A 38 -1.67 1.93 -0.22
CA LYS A 38 -1.66 3.34 0.18
C LYS A 38 -0.57 4.04 -0.62
N LYS A 39 -0.82 5.26 -1.10
CA LYS A 39 0.23 6.19 -1.57
C LYS A 39 1.05 6.72 -0.38
N GLU A 40 1.50 5.84 0.49
CA GLU A 40 2.56 6.14 1.45
C GLU A 40 3.83 5.69 0.72
N GLU A 41 4.75 6.62 0.45
CA GLU A 41 6.03 6.44 -0.25
C GLU A 41 5.94 6.49 -1.80
N ASN A 42 5.71 7.68 -2.38
CA ASN A 42 6.01 7.92 -3.80
C ASN A 42 7.53 8.07 -4.02
N LEU A 43 8.36 7.22 -3.42
CA LEU A 43 9.75 7.10 -3.85
C LEU A 43 9.73 6.11 -5.00
N SER A 44 10.08 6.59 -6.19
CA SER A 44 10.36 5.72 -7.31
C SER A 44 11.52 4.79 -6.97
N PHE A 45 11.62 3.66 -7.67
CA PHE A 45 12.76 2.75 -7.49
C PHE A 45 14.10 3.48 -7.65
N SER A 46 14.15 4.48 -8.55
CA SER A 46 15.31 5.34 -8.74
C SER A 46 15.65 6.16 -7.49
N ASP A 47 14.66 6.73 -6.80
CA ASP A 47 14.90 7.51 -5.58
C ASP A 47 15.49 6.66 -4.46
N VAL A 48 15.06 5.39 -4.36
CA VAL A 48 15.63 4.42 -3.42
C VAL A 48 17.08 4.08 -3.80
N MET A 49 17.35 3.90 -5.10
CA MET A 49 18.70 3.61 -5.60
C MET A 49 19.65 4.79 -5.37
N ASP A 50 19.21 6.02 -5.60
CA ASP A 50 20.01 7.22 -5.37
C ASP A 50 20.30 7.42 -3.88
N LEU A 51 19.32 7.16 -3.00
CA LEU A 51 19.52 7.21 -1.55
C LEU A 51 20.50 6.14 -1.05
N MET A 52 20.42 4.91 -1.59
CA MET A 52 21.35 3.82 -1.26
C MET A 52 22.72 3.97 -1.93
N SER A 53 22.82 4.83 -2.95
CA SER A 53 24.05 5.09 -3.69
C SER A 53 24.94 6.05 -2.89
N HIS A 54 25.81 5.49 -2.05
CA HIS A 54 26.84 6.27 -1.38
C HIS A 54 28.02 6.52 -2.34
N ASP A 55 28.12 7.73 -2.89
CA ASP A 55 29.23 8.12 -3.78
C ASP A 55 30.59 8.13 -3.06
N SER A 56 30.58 8.11 -1.72
CA SER A 56 31.75 8.00 -0.85
C SER A 56 32.55 6.71 -0.99
N TYR A 57 32.01 5.66 -1.64
CA TYR A 57 32.71 4.40 -1.85
C TYR A 57 32.68 3.96 -3.33
N CYS A 58 33.75 3.31 -3.79
CA CYS A 58 33.85 2.71 -5.11
C CYS A 58 34.35 1.27 -5.00
N ARG A 59 34.08 0.46 -6.04
CA ARG A 59 34.68 -0.87 -6.18
C ARG A 59 35.94 -0.76 -7.04
N GLY A 60 37.08 -1.09 -6.45
CA GLY A 60 38.35 -1.20 -7.16
C GLY A 60 38.49 -2.53 -7.90
N LYS A 61 39.63 -2.73 -8.58
CA LYS A 61 40.01 -4.02 -9.19
C LYS A 61 39.87 -5.15 -8.17
N GLY A 62 39.24 -6.26 -8.59
CA GLY A 62 38.95 -7.42 -7.73
C GLY A 62 37.72 -7.26 -6.83
N GLY A 63 36.88 -6.24 -7.04
CA GLY A 63 35.63 -6.05 -6.30
C GLY A 63 35.81 -5.47 -4.89
N ARG A 64 37.05 -5.14 -4.48
CA ARG A 64 37.36 -4.55 -3.17
C ARG A 64 36.70 -3.17 -3.04
N ILE A 65 35.96 -2.98 -1.95
CA ILE A 65 35.36 -1.70 -1.60
C ILE A 65 36.46 -0.75 -1.12
N LYS A 66 36.50 0.47 -1.66
CA LYS A 66 37.45 1.54 -1.33
C LYS A 66 36.68 2.84 -1.11
N GLN A 67 37.10 3.65 -0.15
CA GLN A 67 36.55 4.99 0.02
C GLN A 67 37.06 5.89 -1.11
N ARG A 68 36.18 6.67 -1.72
CA ARG A 68 36.58 7.72 -2.67
C ARG A 68 37.21 8.85 -1.89
N THR A 69 38.47 9.14 -2.17
CA THR A 69 39.11 10.39 -1.76
C THR A 69 38.83 11.42 -2.86
N LEU A 70 37.97 12.40 -2.58
CA LEU A 70 37.90 13.62 -3.39
C LEU A 70 39.25 14.33 -3.20
N GLY A 71 40.03 14.45 -4.28
CA GLY A 71 41.38 14.98 -4.25
C GLY A 71 41.45 16.39 -3.63
N LYS A 72 42.62 16.74 -3.08
CA LYS A 72 43.05 18.13 -2.91
C LYS A 72 43.64 18.61 -4.23
#